data_AF-A0A2R6EBK3-F1
#
_entry.id   AF-A0A2R6EBK3-F1
#
_cell.length_a   1.000
_cell.length_b   1.000
_cell.length_c   1.000
_cell.angle_alpha   90.00
_cell.angle_beta   90.00
_cell.angle_gamma   90.00
#
_symmetry.space_group_name_H-M   'P 1'
#
loop_
_entity.id
_entity.type
_entity.pdbx_description
1 polymer ?
#
loop_
_entity_poly.entity_id
_entity_poly.type
_entity_poly.pdbx_seq_one_letter_code
_entity_poly.pdbx_strand_id
1 'polypeptide(L)'
;MEYVQERVATLHDFGGAAPPAPLSRTAVVVPLTARDHASLAAEHVLTTLSDVAPGSVVVALRADPDRVAEVSELVASLGVDAELLWCDAPPVESLLAEHGLDSPAGKGRDVWLALGVAARLGEFVVVHDADATTYGPEHVPRLCFPLARDYSFVKGYYARVENDRLYGRLCRLFYEPVVAALDEATD
;
A
#
# COMPACT_ATOMS: atom_id res chain seq x y z
N MET A 1 1.49 -16.02 23.14
CA MET A 1 1.42 -16.08 21.67
C MET A 1 2.85 -16.09 21.19
N GLU A 2 3.39 -17.26 20.88
CA GLU A 2 4.69 -17.32 20.19
C GLU A 2 4.43 -16.87 18.75
N TYR A 3 5.05 -15.77 18.33
CA TYR A 3 4.98 -15.30 16.95
C TYR A 3 5.87 -16.19 16.06
N VAL A 4 5.49 -17.46 15.92
CA VAL A 4 6.18 -18.37 15.00
C VAL A 4 5.45 -18.28 13.66
N GLN A 5 6.01 -17.54 12.71
CA GLN A 5 5.53 -17.57 11.34
C GLN A 5 6.08 -18.84 10.68
N GLU A 6 5.28 -19.92 10.71
CA GLU A 6 5.73 -21.26 10.29
C GLU A 6 6.01 -21.38 8.78
N ARG A 7 5.43 -20.51 7.95
CA ARG A 7 5.54 -20.58 6.49
C ARG A 7 5.85 -19.21 5.89
N VAL A 8 7.00 -19.11 5.24
CA VAL A 8 7.40 -17.98 4.39
C VAL A 8 7.74 -18.54 3.02
N ALA A 9 7.19 -17.93 1.97
CA ALA A 9 7.58 -18.19 0.60
C ALA A 9 8.04 -16.88 -0.03
N THR A 10 9.12 -16.94 -0.81
CA THR A 10 9.60 -15.79 -1.57
C THR A 10 9.25 -15.95 -3.04
N LEU A 11 8.92 -14.83 -3.68
CA LEU A 11 8.68 -14.76 -5.11
C LEU A 11 9.64 -13.74 -5.70
N HIS A 12 10.72 -14.25 -6.31
CA HIS A 12 11.83 -13.44 -6.82
C HIS A 12 11.76 -13.21 -8.33
N ASP A 13 10.98 -13.99 -9.07
CA ASP A 13 10.88 -13.90 -10.53
C ASP A 13 9.80 -12.92 -10.97
N PHE A 14 10.09 -11.64 -10.71
CA PHE A 14 9.26 -10.51 -11.13
C PHE A 14 10.05 -9.57 -12.04
N GLY A 15 10.69 -10.12 -13.08
CA GLY A 15 11.27 -9.30 -14.17
C GLY A 15 10.19 -8.47 -14.88
N GLY A 16 9.76 -8.88 -16.08
CA GLY A 16 8.60 -8.29 -16.74
C GLY A 16 7.25 -8.92 -16.34
N ALA A 17 7.24 -9.82 -15.36
CA ALA A 17 6.07 -10.65 -15.07
C ALA A 17 4.89 -9.83 -14.52
N ALA A 18 3.73 -10.01 -15.15
CA ALA A 18 2.42 -9.50 -14.71
C ALA A 18 1.48 -10.70 -14.52
N PRO A 19 1.51 -11.35 -13.35
CA PRO A 19 0.80 -12.60 -13.16
C PRO A 19 -0.73 -12.38 -13.10
N PRO A 20 -1.54 -13.35 -13.53
CA PRO A 20 -3.00 -13.23 -13.47
C PRO A 20 -3.47 -13.15 -12.02
N ALA A 21 -4.04 -12.01 -11.64
CA ALA A 21 -4.51 -11.71 -10.30
C ALA A 21 -6.01 -11.35 -10.30
N PRO A 22 -6.74 -11.58 -9.21
CA PRO A 22 -8.18 -11.32 -9.10
C PRO A 22 -8.49 -9.81 -8.91
N LEU A 23 -8.02 -8.95 -9.82
CA LEU A 23 -8.06 -7.49 -9.69
C LEU A 23 -9.48 -6.93 -9.48
N SER A 24 -10.49 -7.51 -10.13
CA SER A 24 -11.89 -7.09 -9.98
C SER A 24 -12.47 -7.33 -8.58
N ARG A 25 -11.78 -8.10 -7.73
CA ARG A 25 -12.14 -8.36 -6.32
C ARG A 25 -11.15 -7.69 -5.35
N THR A 26 -10.26 -6.85 -5.86
CA THR A 26 -9.20 -6.21 -5.09
C THR A 26 -9.51 -4.74 -4.88
N ALA A 27 -9.48 -4.32 -3.62
CA ALA A 27 -9.45 -2.92 -3.25
C ALA A 27 -8.00 -2.46 -3.07
N VAL A 28 -7.61 -1.36 -3.71
CA VAL A 28 -6.29 -0.75 -3.56
C VAL A 28 -6.39 0.46 -2.65
N VAL A 29 -5.59 0.50 -1.59
CA VAL A 29 -5.47 1.66 -0.69
C VAL A 29 -4.24 2.47 -1.08
N VAL A 30 -4.44 3.78 -1.27
CA VAL A 30 -3.38 4.75 -1.54
C VAL A 30 -3.40 5.84 -0.45
N PRO A 31 -2.49 5.81 0.53
CA PRO A 31 -2.38 6.90 1.50
C PRO A 31 -1.79 8.14 0.83
N LEU A 32 -2.47 9.27 1.00
CA LEU A 32 -2.13 10.53 0.38
C LEU A 32 -2.18 11.66 1.40
N THR A 33 -1.17 12.53 1.39
CA THR A 33 -1.17 13.75 2.20
C THR A 33 -1.31 14.97 1.31
N ALA A 34 -1.79 16.08 1.85
CA ALA A 34 -1.84 17.38 1.14
C ALA A 34 -0.46 17.94 0.72
N ARG A 35 0.66 17.29 1.09
CA ARG A 35 1.99 17.63 0.56
C ARG A 35 2.33 16.83 -0.69
N ASP A 36 1.71 15.67 -0.86
CA ASP A 36 2.06 14.68 -1.86
C ASP A 36 1.06 14.68 -3.04
N HIS A 37 -0.13 15.27 -2.90
CA HIS A 37 -1.22 15.19 -3.87
C HIS A 37 -0.88 15.76 -5.25
N ALA A 38 -0.10 16.85 -5.31
CA ALA A 38 0.35 17.46 -6.55
C ALA A 38 1.74 16.97 -7.01
N SER A 39 2.23 15.86 -6.44
CA SER A 39 3.48 15.27 -6.90
C SER A 39 3.27 14.47 -8.18
N LEU A 40 4.23 14.53 -9.09
CA LEU A 40 4.23 13.71 -10.31
C LEU A 40 4.15 12.20 -9.99
N ALA A 41 4.66 11.78 -8.83
CA ALA A 41 4.58 10.40 -8.38
C ALA A 41 3.13 10.00 -8.02
N ALA A 42 2.40 10.85 -7.29
CA ALA A 42 1.02 10.57 -6.92
C ALA A 42 0.10 10.55 -8.15
N GLU A 43 0.28 11.51 -9.06
CA GLU A 43 -0.43 11.51 -10.34
C GLU A 43 -0.16 10.22 -11.13
N HIS A 44 1.11 9.83 -11.26
CA HIS A 44 1.52 8.61 -11.96
C HIS A 44 0.95 7.33 -11.34
N VAL A 45 0.94 7.23 -10.01
CA VAL A 45 0.33 6.08 -9.30
C VAL A 45 -1.16 5.99 -9.59
N LEU A 46 -1.89 7.10 -9.45
CA LEU A 46 -3.34 7.13 -9.60
C LEU A 46 -3.78 6.92 -11.06
N THR A 47 -3.07 7.48 -12.04
CA THR A 47 -3.34 7.21 -13.47
C THR A 47 -3.04 5.76 -13.83
N THR A 48 -1.95 5.20 -13.32
CA THR A 48 -1.64 3.77 -13.49
C THR A 48 -2.76 2.89 -12.91
N LEU A 49 -3.35 3.29 -11.76
CA LEU A 49 -4.49 2.56 -11.18
C LEU A 49 -5.76 2.67 -12.00
N SER A 50 -5.99 3.79 -12.71
CA SER A 50 -7.07 3.92 -13.68
C SER A 50 -6.91 2.88 -14.81
N ASP A 51 -5.69 2.72 -15.35
CA ASP A 51 -5.40 1.74 -16.40
C ASP A 51 -5.48 0.29 -15.91
N VAL A 52 -4.99 0.01 -14.70
CA VAL A 52 -5.05 -1.33 -14.07
C VAL A 52 -6.48 -1.73 -13.73
N ALA A 53 -7.33 -0.76 -13.40
CA ALA A 53 -8.74 -0.93 -13.07
C ALA A 53 -9.02 -2.03 -12.02
N PRO A 54 -8.47 -1.91 -10.78
CA PRO A 54 -8.86 -2.78 -9.68
C PRO A 54 -10.35 -2.59 -9.35
N GLY A 55 -10.95 -3.54 -8.63
CA GLY A 55 -12.36 -3.48 -8.26
C GLY A 55 -12.74 -2.22 -7.49
N SER A 56 -11.83 -1.67 -6.70
CA SER A 56 -11.98 -0.36 -6.06
C SER A 56 -10.63 0.29 -5.76
N VAL A 57 -10.60 1.62 -5.72
CA VAL A 57 -9.47 2.40 -5.22
C VAL A 57 -9.95 3.25 -4.04
N VAL A 58 -9.26 3.20 -2.91
CA VAL A 58 -9.52 4.03 -1.73
C VAL A 58 -8.32 4.95 -1.52
N VAL A 59 -8.54 6.26 -1.62
CA VAL A 59 -7.52 7.26 -1.31
C VAL A 59 -7.68 7.69 0.15
N ALA A 60 -6.72 7.31 0.99
CA ALA A 60 -6.71 7.68 2.40
C ALA A 60 -6.08 9.07 2.53
N LEU A 61 -6.90 10.11 2.46
CA LEU A 61 -6.50 11.50 2.44
C LEU A 61 -6.32 12.05 3.86
N ARG A 62 -5.14 12.58 4.15
CA ARG A 62 -4.93 13.49 5.29
C ARG A 62 -4.66 14.91 4.78
N ALA A 63 -5.55 15.85 5.09
CA ALA A 63 -5.49 17.21 4.59
C ALA A 63 -6.25 18.19 5.49
N ASP A 64 -5.74 19.43 5.53
CA ASP A 64 -6.47 20.55 6.14
C ASP A 64 -7.81 20.78 5.38
N PRO A 65 -8.89 21.19 6.08
CA PRO A 65 -10.24 21.33 5.49
C PRO A 65 -10.32 22.18 4.21
N ASP A 66 -9.49 23.22 4.11
CA ASP A 66 -9.42 24.13 2.98
C ASP A 66 -8.75 23.52 1.75
N ARG A 67 -8.02 22.40 1.91
CA ARG A 67 -7.33 21.68 0.83
C ARG A 67 -8.13 20.49 0.30
N VAL A 68 -9.10 19.97 1.06
CA VAL A 68 -9.83 18.73 0.72
C VAL A 68 -10.53 18.82 -0.65
N ALA A 69 -11.19 19.94 -0.93
CA ALA A 69 -11.90 20.13 -2.20
C ALA A 69 -10.95 20.10 -3.40
N GLU A 70 -9.82 20.80 -3.31
CA GLU A 70 -8.80 20.80 -4.36
C GLU A 70 -8.22 19.40 -4.61
N VAL A 71 -7.89 18.66 -3.54
CA VAL A 71 -7.35 17.29 -3.68
C VAL A 71 -8.40 16.36 -4.29
N SER A 72 -9.66 16.49 -3.88
CA SER A 72 -10.76 15.69 -4.42
C SER A 72 -10.95 15.92 -5.93
N GLU A 73 -10.95 17.20 -6.36
CA GLU A 73 -11.05 17.57 -7.77
C GLU A 73 -9.86 17.05 -8.59
N LEU A 74 -8.64 17.13 -8.03
CA LEU A 74 -7.44 16.58 -8.66
C LEU A 74 -7.56 15.07 -8.87
N VAL A 75 -7.89 14.31 -7.82
CA VAL A 75 -8.05 12.84 -7.90
C VAL A 75 -9.12 12.48 -8.93
N ALA A 76 -10.26 13.17 -8.93
CA ALA A 76 -11.32 12.95 -9.90
C ALA A 76 -10.89 13.24 -11.35
N SER A 77 -9.98 14.20 -11.56
CA SER A 77 -9.46 14.54 -12.90
C SER A 77 -8.52 13.48 -13.49
N LEU A 78 -7.93 12.61 -12.66
CA LEU A 78 -7.00 11.57 -13.09
C LEU A 78 -7.70 10.34 -13.69
N GLY A 79 -9.03 10.35 -13.77
CA GLY A 79 -9.82 9.28 -14.40
C GLY A 79 -9.85 7.97 -13.61
N VAL A 80 -9.36 7.96 -12.38
CA VAL A 80 -9.52 6.83 -11.45
C VAL A 80 -10.84 7.00 -10.69
N ASP A 81 -11.68 5.96 -10.69
CA ASP A 81 -12.88 5.92 -9.85
C ASP A 81 -12.48 5.55 -8.42
N ALA A 82 -12.10 6.57 -7.64
CA ALA A 82 -11.57 6.41 -6.30
C ALA A 82 -12.53 6.91 -5.22
N GLU A 83 -12.71 6.12 -4.17
CA GLU A 83 -13.36 6.54 -2.93
C GLU A 83 -12.38 7.32 -2.05
N LEU A 84 -12.68 8.59 -1.81
CA LEU A 84 -11.85 9.45 -0.97
C LEU A 84 -12.26 9.32 0.51
N LEU A 85 -11.36 8.81 1.35
CA LEU A 85 -11.51 8.79 2.80
C LEU A 85 -10.71 9.94 3.41
N TRP A 86 -11.38 10.99 3.86
CA TRP A 86 -10.73 12.08 4.62
C TRP A 86 -10.49 11.64 6.07
N CYS A 87 -9.27 11.16 6.33
CA CYS A 87 -8.88 10.47 7.57
C CYS A 87 -8.88 11.37 8.81
N ASP A 88 -8.67 12.67 8.65
CA ASP A 88 -8.68 13.69 9.71
C ASP A 88 -9.91 14.61 9.63
N ALA A 89 -10.98 14.15 8.96
CA ALA A 89 -12.25 14.86 8.97
C ALA A 89 -12.80 14.97 10.41
N PRO A 90 -13.39 16.11 10.81
CA PRO A 90 -13.94 16.28 12.17
C PRO A 90 -14.91 15.18 12.63
N PRO A 91 -15.81 14.64 11.77
CA PRO A 91 -16.66 13.51 12.16
C PRO A 91 -15.89 12.21 12.43
N VAL A 92 -14.78 11.96 11.71
CA VAL A 92 -13.94 10.77 11.90
C VAL A 92 -13.18 10.87 13.22
N GLU A 93 -12.55 12.01 13.49
CA GLU A 93 -11.86 12.26 14.77
C GLU A 93 -12.82 12.13 15.96
N SER A 94 -14.05 12.67 15.83
CA SER A 94 -15.08 12.56 16.87
C SER A 94 -15.48 11.10 17.13
N LEU A 95 -15.68 10.32 16.06
CA LEU A 95 -16.04 8.91 16.17
C LEU A 95 -14.93 8.07 16.81
N LEU A 96 -13.66 8.35 16.45
CA LEU A 96 -12.51 7.69 17.06
C LEU A 96 -12.40 7.99 18.55
N ALA A 97 -12.58 9.25 18.94
CA ALA A 97 -12.58 9.65 20.35
C ALA A 97 -13.71 8.99 21.15
N GLU A 98 -14.92 8.89 20.58
CA GLU A 98 -16.06 8.21 21.22
C GLU A 98 -15.74 6.73 21.55
N HIS A 99 -14.91 6.08 20.74
CA HIS A 99 -14.54 4.67 20.90
C HIS A 99 -13.18 4.49 21.61
N GLY A 100 -12.53 5.56 22.08
CA GLY A 100 -11.21 5.51 22.71
C GLY A 100 -10.09 5.07 21.76
N LEU A 101 -10.23 5.38 20.47
CA LEU A 101 -9.28 5.07 19.40
C LEU A 101 -8.57 6.33 18.88
N ASP A 102 -8.66 7.44 19.60
CA ASP A 102 -7.98 8.71 19.33
C ASP A 102 -6.46 8.56 19.50
N SER A 103 -5.82 8.06 18.45
CA SER A 103 -4.38 7.96 18.33
C SER A 103 -3.80 9.15 17.57
N PRO A 104 -2.52 9.52 17.80
CA PRO A 104 -1.85 10.57 17.05
C PRO A 104 -1.99 10.37 15.53
N ALA A 105 -2.27 11.45 14.82
CA ALA A 105 -2.36 11.42 13.36
C ALA A 105 -1.03 10.97 12.73
N GLY A 106 -1.14 10.15 11.68
CA GLY A 106 0.02 9.62 10.99
C GLY A 106 -0.36 8.62 9.91
N LYS A 107 0.54 8.40 8.94
CA LYS A 107 0.30 7.52 7.77
C LYS A 107 -0.17 6.12 8.19
N GLY A 108 0.33 5.60 9.32
CA GLY A 108 -0.14 4.33 9.87
C GLY A 108 -1.61 4.34 10.27
N ARG A 109 -2.09 5.41 10.92
CA ARG A 109 -3.50 5.58 11.30
C ARG A 109 -4.38 5.68 10.06
N ASP A 110 -3.97 6.48 9.08
CA ASP A 110 -4.73 6.65 7.83
C ASP A 110 -4.88 5.33 7.06
N VAL A 111 -3.79 4.55 6.97
CA VAL A 111 -3.82 3.21 6.36
C VAL A 111 -4.76 2.29 7.13
N TRP A 112 -4.73 2.28 8.47
CA TRP A 112 -5.65 1.45 9.27
C TRP A 112 -7.12 1.79 9.04
N LEU A 113 -7.46 3.08 8.98
CA LEU A 113 -8.82 3.53 8.68
C LEU A 113 -9.25 3.06 7.29
N ALA A 114 -8.38 3.27 6.28
CA ALA A 114 -8.66 2.90 4.91
C ALA A 114 -8.73 1.38 4.69
N LEU A 115 -7.94 0.58 5.42
CA LEU A 115 -8.05 -0.88 5.40
C LEU A 115 -9.45 -1.34 5.82
N GLY A 116 -10.06 -0.68 6.82
CA GLY A 116 -11.43 -0.99 7.26
C GLY A 116 -12.48 -0.71 6.20
N VAL A 117 -12.35 0.41 5.47
CA VAL A 117 -13.22 0.75 4.33
C VAL A 117 -12.99 -0.23 3.18
N ALA A 118 -11.74 -0.42 2.76
CA ALA A 118 -11.35 -1.28 1.65
C ALA A 118 -11.78 -2.75 1.84
N ALA A 119 -11.74 -3.28 3.07
CA ALA A 119 -12.18 -4.63 3.39
C ALA A 119 -13.69 -4.86 3.16
N ARG A 120 -14.49 -3.79 3.02
CA ARG A 120 -15.91 -3.89 2.62
C ARG A 120 -16.12 -3.85 1.12
N LEU A 121 -15.13 -3.38 0.36
CA LEU A 121 -15.20 -3.16 -1.08
C LEU A 121 -14.58 -4.32 -1.87
N GLY A 122 -13.57 -5.00 -1.31
CA GLY A 122 -12.85 -6.09 -1.96
C GLY A 122 -12.65 -7.30 -1.06
N GLU A 123 -12.49 -8.47 -1.70
CA GLU A 123 -12.04 -9.71 -1.06
C GLU A 123 -10.56 -9.61 -0.68
N PHE A 124 -9.77 -8.91 -1.48
CA PHE A 124 -8.35 -8.64 -1.22
C PHE A 124 -8.11 -7.15 -1.05
N VAL A 125 -7.18 -6.80 -0.17
CA VAL A 125 -6.72 -5.42 0.00
C VAL A 125 -5.23 -5.35 -0.25
N VAL A 126 -4.82 -4.41 -1.11
CA VAL A 126 -3.42 -4.10 -1.39
C VAL A 126 -3.16 -2.64 -1.07
N VAL A 127 -2.02 -2.33 -0.47
CA VAL A 127 -1.65 -0.95 -0.11
C VAL A 127 -0.43 -0.54 -0.95
N HIS A 128 -0.53 0.61 -1.62
CA HIS A 128 0.57 1.17 -2.39
C HIS A 128 0.82 2.62 -1.99
N ASP A 129 2.09 2.98 -1.84
CA ASP A 129 2.47 4.35 -1.55
C ASP A 129 2.31 5.25 -2.77
N ALA A 130 1.83 6.48 -2.55
CA ALA A 130 1.67 7.49 -3.59
C ALA A 130 3.00 8.11 -4.07
N ASP A 131 4.12 7.88 -3.38
CA ASP A 131 5.43 8.48 -3.68
C ASP A 131 6.35 7.56 -4.51
N ALA A 132 5.82 6.46 -5.06
CA ALA A 132 6.57 5.51 -5.86
C ALA A 132 6.86 6.04 -7.27
N THR A 133 8.11 6.44 -7.54
CA THR A 133 8.54 7.00 -8.84
C THR A 133 8.64 5.99 -9.97
N THR A 134 8.81 4.70 -9.66
CA THR A 134 8.88 3.60 -10.64
C THR A 134 7.62 2.74 -10.59
N TYR A 135 6.48 3.32 -10.20
CA TYR A 135 5.22 2.60 -10.17
C TYR A 135 4.79 2.18 -11.59
N GLY A 136 4.09 1.06 -11.69
CA GLY A 136 3.81 0.40 -12.96
C GLY A 136 2.65 -0.58 -12.84
N PRO A 137 2.00 -0.93 -13.95
CA PRO A 137 0.75 -1.71 -13.95
C PRO A 137 0.89 -3.11 -13.36
N GLU A 138 2.11 -3.63 -13.28
CA GLU A 138 2.43 -4.92 -12.69
C GLU A 138 2.43 -4.93 -11.14
N HIS A 139 2.50 -3.77 -10.48
CA HIS A 139 2.64 -3.71 -9.02
C HIS A 139 1.43 -4.28 -8.26
N VAL A 140 0.20 -3.94 -8.68
CA VAL A 140 -1.02 -4.47 -8.05
C VAL A 140 -1.16 -5.98 -8.28
N PRO A 141 -1.06 -6.51 -9.52
CA PRO A 141 -1.11 -7.95 -9.75
C PRO A 141 -0.07 -8.75 -8.98
N ARG A 142 1.15 -8.24 -8.83
CA ARG A 142 2.24 -8.93 -8.12
C ARG A 142 1.95 -9.14 -6.64
N LEU A 143 1.39 -8.12 -5.96
CA LEU A 143 1.00 -8.25 -4.56
C LEU A 143 -0.27 -9.07 -4.37
N CYS A 144 -1.20 -8.99 -5.33
CA CYS A 144 -2.49 -9.66 -5.25
C CYS A 144 -2.41 -11.17 -5.64
N PHE A 145 -1.54 -11.54 -6.57
CA PHE A 145 -1.42 -12.90 -7.09
C PHE A 145 -1.24 -14.00 -6.01
N PRO A 146 -0.38 -13.83 -4.99
CA PRO A 146 -0.23 -14.85 -3.96
C PRO A 146 -1.42 -14.87 -2.98
N LEU A 147 -2.10 -13.74 -2.77
CA LEU A 147 -3.30 -13.71 -1.91
C LEU A 147 -4.39 -14.65 -2.43
N ALA A 148 -4.47 -14.84 -3.75
CA ALA A 148 -5.37 -15.79 -4.40
C ALA A 148 -4.90 -17.26 -4.34
N ARG A 149 -3.78 -17.56 -3.67
CA ARG A 149 -3.10 -18.88 -3.64
C ARG A 149 -2.75 -19.31 -2.21
N ASP A 150 -3.72 -19.20 -1.31
CA ASP A 150 -3.62 -19.64 0.09
C ASP A 150 -2.63 -18.85 0.97
N TYR A 151 -2.14 -17.69 0.51
CA TYR A 151 -1.34 -16.79 1.34
C TYR A 151 -2.23 -15.72 1.97
N SER A 152 -2.20 -15.63 3.31
CA SER A 152 -2.99 -14.63 4.03
C SER A 152 -2.36 -13.23 4.06
N PHE A 153 -1.08 -13.11 3.69
CA PHE A 153 -0.34 -11.85 3.73
C PHE A 153 0.80 -11.86 2.71
N VAL A 154 0.96 -10.75 2.00
CA VAL A 154 2.03 -10.54 1.02
C VAL A 154 2.67 -9.18 1.30
N LYS A 155 4.00 -9.15 1.23
CA LYS A 155 4.76 -7.92 1.39
C LYS A 155 5.76 -7.77 0.25
N GLY A 156 5.67 -6.66 -0.46
CA GLY A 156 6.67 -6.26 -1.43
C GLY A 156 7.96 -5.85 -0.73
N TYR A 157 9.09 -6.36 -1.21
CA TYR A 157 10.41 -5.90 -0.84
C TYR A 157 11.10 -5.37 -2.10
N TYR A 158 11.56 -4.12 -2.04
CA TYR A 158 12.35 -3.50 -3.09
C TYR A 158 13.76 -3.22 -2.59
N ALA A 159 14.74 -3.38 -3.47
CA ALA A 159 16.11 -3.05 -3.18
C ALA A 159 16.25 -1.52 -3.18
N ARG A 160 16.89 -0.98 -2.12
CA ARG A 160 17.36 0.41 -2.11
C ARG A 160 18.88 0.37 -2.21
N VAL A 161 19.41 0.64 -3.40
CA VAL A 161 20.85 0.59 -3.66
C VAL A 161 21.36 2.00 -3.87
N GLU A 162 22.27 2.44 -3.01
CA GLU A 162 22.94 3.74 -3.08
C GLU A 162 24.40 3.54 -2.67
N ASN A 163 25.36 4.29 -3.23
CA ASN A 163 26.78 4.23 -2.83
C ASN A 163 27.36 2.80 -2.72
N ASP A 164 27.06 1.94 -3.71
CA ASP A 164 27.47 0.52 -3.74
C ASP A 164 27.06 -0.29 -2.50
N ARG A 165 25.97 0.11 -1.84
CA ARG A 165 25.43 -0.55 -0.64
C ARG A 165 23.93 -0.79 -0.79
N LEU A 166 23.49 -1.94 -0.29
CA LEU A 166 22.08 -2.25 -0.13
C LEU A 166 21.58 -1.71 1.22
N TYR A 167 20.53 -0.91 1.19
CA TYR A 167 19.94 -0.26 2.35
C TYR A 167 18.49 -0.70 2.58
N GLY A 168 17.98 -0.26 3.73
CA GLY A 168 16.55 -0.29 4.03
C GLY A 168 16.08 -1.58 4.70
N ARG A 169 14.75 -1.70 4.79
CA ARG A 169 14.10 -2.76 5.56
C ARG A 169 14.30 -4.14 4.95
N LEU A 170 14.45 -4.25 3.63
CA LEU A 170 14.77 -5.52 2.96
C LEU A 170 16.11 -6.07 3.45
N CYS A 171 17.15 -5.22 3.49
CA CYS A 171 18.48 -5.63 3.94
C CYS A 171 18.42 -6.09 5.40
N ARG A 172 17.92 -5.20 6.29
CA ARG A 172 17.92 -5.43 7.75
C ARG A 172 16.97 -6.52 8.24
N LEU A 173 15.80 -6.67 7.62
CA LEU A 173 14.73 -7.54 8.14
C LEU A 173 14.62 -8.87 7.41
N PHE A 174 15.33 -9.04 6.28
CA PHE A 174 15.24 -10.27 5.49
C PHE A 174 16.61 -10.74 5.02
N TYR A 175 17.32 -9.93 4.22
CA TYR A 175 18.55 -10.37 3.57
C TYR A 175 19.67 -10.72 4.57
N GLU A 176 20.02 -9.80 5.48
CA GLU A 176 21.05 -10.04 6.51
C GLU A 176 20.70 -11.25 7.41
N PRO A 177 19.49 -11.36 7.99
CA PRO A 177 19.10 -12.55 8.74
C PRO A 177 19.16 -13.85 7.97
N VAL A 178 18.75 -13.86 6.69
CA VAL A 178 18.76 -15.07 5.85
C VAL A 178 20.19 -15.51 5.55
N VAL A 179 21.08 -14.58 5.20
CA VAL A 179 22.49 -14.90 4.94
C VAL A 179 23.16 -15.43 6.21
N ALA A 180 22.91 -14.81 7.37
CA ALA A 180 23.43 -15.29 8.65
C ALA A 180 22.91 -16.70 8.99
N ALA A 181 21.62 -16.96 8.80
CA ALA A 181 21.03 -18.27 9.07
C ALA A 181 21.55 -19.36 8.12
N LEU A 182 21.85 -19.03 6.87
CA LEU A 182 22.47 -19.95 5.93
C LEU A 182 23.91 -20.27 6.33
N ASP A 183 24.69 -19.26 6.71
CA ASP A 183 26.07 -19.41 7.20
C ASP A 183 26.11 -20.37 8.40
N GLU A 184 25.27 -20.13 9.42
CA GLU A 184 25.11 -21.00 10.60
C GLU A 184 24.69 -22.45 10.28
N ALA A 185 24.01 -22.67 9.16
CA ALA A 185 23.52 -23.99 8.74
C ALA A 185 24.51 -24.76 7.84
N THR A 186 25.58 -24.10 7.37
CA THR A 186 26.61 -24.71 6.49
C THR A 186 27.96 -24.95 7.16
N ASP A 187 28.09 -24.64 8.45
CA ASP A 187 29.18 -25.12 9.34
C ASP A 187 28.79 -26.42 10.07
#